data_AF-A0A841Q2Q4-F1
#
_entry.id   AF-A0A841Q2Q4-F1
#
_cell.length_a   1.000
_cell.length_b   1.000
_cell.length_c   1.000
_cell.angle_alpha   90.00
_cell.angle_beta   90.00
_cell.angle_gamma   90.00
#
_symmetry.space_group_name_H-M   'P 1'
#
loop_
_entity.id
_entity.type
_entity.pdbx_description
1 polymer ?
#
loop_
_entity_poly.entity_id
_entity_poly.type
_entity_poly.pdbx_seq_one_letter_code
_entity_poly.pdbx_strand_id
1 'polypeptide(L)'
;MTMNTRYSLIKPSFEFQYSYLSMLNEWKSNEEKLVPFVLHLDTHPFEMMLKTLEDYEESKNLPQKLVAISTYWLIKDQHHLLGV
;
A
#
# COMPACT_ATOMS: atom_id res chain seq x y z
N MET A 1 23.04 -21.23 -9.90
CA MET A 1 21.55 -21.21 -9.95
C MET A 1 21.14 -19.75 -9.90
N THR A 2 20.63 -19.18 -10.99
CA THR A 2 19.98 -17.86 -10.96
C THR A 2 18.63 -18.04 -10.29
N MET A 3 18.38 -17.35 -9.17
CA MET A 3 17.03 -17.28 -8.62
C MET A 3 16.18 -16.40 -9.54
N ASN A 4 15.11 -16.94 -10.10
CA ASN A 4 14.16 -16.13 -10.85
C ASN A 4 13.44 -15.18 -9.88
N THR A 5 13.59 -13.88 -10.11
CA THR A 5 12.80 -12.85 -9.42
C THR A 5 11.31 -13.07 -9.69
N ARG A 6 10.48 -13.02 -8.65
CA ARG A 6 9.03 -13.13 -8.77
C ARG A 6 8.36 -11.83 -8.37
N TYR A 7 7.38 -11.41 -9.17
CA TYR A 7 6.54 -10.25 -8.91
C TYR A 7 5.09 -10.70 -8.76
N SER A 8 4.39 -10.12 -7.78
CA SER A 8 2.97 -10.40 -7.53
C SER A 8 2.25 -9.12 -7.10
N LEU A 9 0.96 -9.02 -7.45
CA LEU A 9 0.03 -8.07 -6.83
C LEU A 9 -0.70 -8.77 -5.70
N ILE A 10 -0.63 -8.20 -4.50
CA ILE A 10 -1.29 -8.75 -3.30
C ILE A 10 -2.24 -7.73 -2.69
N LYS A 11 -3.16 -8.19 -1.85
CA LYS A 11 -3.94 -7.29 -1.00
C LYS A 11 -3.05 -6.67 0.10
N PRO A 12 -3.35 -5.44 0.53
CA PRO A 12 -2.75 -4.83 1.71
C PRO A 12 -2.85 -5.77 2.93
N SER A 13 -1.75 -5.97 3.62
CA SER A 13 -1.72 -6.81 4.83
C SER A 13 -0.68 -6.32 5.83
N PHE A 14 -0.89 -6.69 7.09
CA PHE A 14 -0.01 -6.28 8.19
C PHE A 14 1.42 -6.80 8.04
N GLU A 15 1.60 -7.94 7.36
CA GLU A 15 2.90 -8.58 7.11
C GLU A 15 3.91 -7.63 6.42
N PHE A 16 3.43 -6.69 5.60
CA PHE A 16 4.29 -5.76 4.86
C PHE A 16 4.41 -4.39 5.52
N GLN A 17 3.97 -4.20 6.77
CA GLN A 17 4.04 -2.90 7.46
C GLN A 17 5.43 -2.28 7.37
N TYR A 18 6.46 -3.06 7.69
CA TYR A 18 7.84 -2.59 7.63
C TYR A 18 8.25 -2.14 6.22
N SER A 19 7.97 -2.96 5.21
CA SER A 19 8.34 -2.64 3.82
C SER A 19 7.56 -1.45 3.27
N TYR A 20 6.27 -1.33 3.60
CA TYR A 20 5.42 -0.19 3.22
C TYR A 20 5.94 1.12 3.80
N LEU A 21 6.22 1.14 5.11
CA LEU A 21 6.72 2.33 5.80
C LEU A 21 8.12 2.71 5.31
N SER A 22 8.98 1.72 5.04
CA SER A 22 10.31 1.94 4.48
C SER A 22 10.22 2.62 3.10
N MET A 23 9.40 2.08 2.19
CA MET A 23 9.20 2.64 0.86
C MET A 23 8.63 4.07 0.94
N LEU A 24 7.59 4.27 1.75
CA LEU A 24 6.96 5.59 1.90
C LEU A 24 7.94 6.63 2.47
N ASN A 25 8.79 6.24 3.41
CA ASN A 25 9.80 7.12 3.99
C ASN A 25 10.90 7.47 2.98
N GLU A 26 11.36 6.49 2.20
CA GLU A 26 12.32 6.69 1.11
C GLU A 26 11.79 7.74 0.12
N TRP A 27 10.58 7.55 -0.41
CA TRP A 27 9.97 8.47 -1.37
C TRP A 27 9.78 9.88 -0.80
N LYS A 28 9.37 10.00 0.47
CA LYS A 28 9.28 11.30 1.15
C LYS A 28 10.64 11.97 1.27
N SER A 29 11.68 11.20 1.61
CA SER A 29 13.05 11.74 1.75
C SER A 29 13.67 12.18 0.42
N ASN A 30 13.25 11.57 -0.69
CA ASN A 30 13.67 11.92 -2.03
C ASN A 30 12.81 13.03 -2.67
N GLU A 31 11.86 13.62 -1.93
CA GLU A 31 10.90 14.60 -2.44
C GLU A 31 10.08 14.09 -3.65
N GLU A 32 9.90 12.76 -3.72
CA GLU A 32 9.12 12.15 -4.78
C GLU A 32 7.63 12.47 -4.64
N LYS A 33 6.97 12.65 -5.78
CA LYS A 33 5.52 12.86 -5.79
C LYS A 33 4.80 11.58 -5.40
N LEU A 34 4.15 11.58 -4.24
CA LEU A 34 3.33 10.47 -3.79
C LEU A 34 2.04 10.38 -4.64
N VAL A 35 1.96 9.37 -5.49
CA VAL A 35 0.76 8.98 -6.23
C VAL A 35 0.67 7.45 -6.24
N PRO A 36 -0.51 6.84 -6.07
CA PRO A 36 -1.84 7.43 -5.99
C PRO A 36 -2.21 8.01 -4.61
N PHE A 37 -3.42 8.55 -4.47
CA PHE A 37 -3.83 9.30 -3.26
C PHE A 37 -3.78 8.46 -1.97
N VAL A 38 -3.95 7.13 -2.06
CA VAL A 38 -3.92 6.22 -0.90
C VAL A 38 -2.59 6.25 -0.14
N LEU A 39 -1.49 6.71 -0.76
CA LEU A 39 -0.20 6.93 -0.10
C LEU A 39 -0.21 8.09 0.90
N HIS A 40 -1.26 8.91 0.91
CA HIS A 40 -1.44 10.01 1.86
C HIS A 40 -2.31 9.63 3.06
N LEU A 41 -2.83 8.40 3.13
CA LEU A 41 -3.56 7.93 4.29
C LEU A 41 -2.65 7.95 5.53
N ASP A 42 -3.25 8.22 6.70
CA ASP A 42 -2.54 8.09 7.96
C ASP A 42 -2.15 6.63 8.18
N THR A 43 -0.87 6.39 8.45
CA THR A 43 -0.29 5.06 8.62
C THR A 43 -0.22 4.63 10.08
N HIS A 44 -0.69 5.46 11.03
CA HIS A 44 -0.62 5.17 12.48
C HIS A 44 -2.00 5.30 13.16
N PRO A 45 -2.56 4.20 13.71
CA PRO A 45 -2.10 2.81 13.67
C PRO A 45 -2.18 2.19 12.26
N PHE A 46 -1.26 1.29 11.92
CA PHE A 46 -1.18 0.70 10.58
C PHE A 46 -2.42 -0.14 10.25
N GLU A 47 -2.99 -0.80 11.25
CA GLU A 47 -4.22 -1.57 11.17
C GLU A 47 -5.42 -0.70 10.77
N MET A 48 -5.45 0.56 11.21
CA MET A 48 -6.49 1.51 10.83
C MET A 48 -6.36 1.93 9.37
N MET A 49 -5.13 2.08 8.86
CA MET A 49 -4.88 2.30 7.44
C MET A 49 -5.38 1.11 6.61
N LEU A 50 -5.06 -0.13 7.02
CA LEU A 50 -5.55 -1.34 6.35
C LEU A 50 -7.08 -1.42 6.36
N LYS A 51 -7.71 -1.12 7.50
CA LYS A 51 -9.18 -1.06 7.61
C LYS A 51 -9.77 -0.02 6.67
N THR A 52 -9.13 1.14 6.52
CA THR A 52 -9.57 2.20 5.60
C THR A 52 -9.52 1.72 4.15
N LEU A 53 -8.47 0.99 3.75
CA LEU A 53 -8.35 0.42 2.40
C LEU A 53 -9.43 -0.64 2.14
N GLU A 54 -9.72 -1.49 3.13
CA GLU A 54 -10.81 -2.48 3.06
C GLU A 54 -12.18 -1.79 2.96
N ASP A 55 -12.42 -0.77 3.78
CA ASP A 55 -13.65 0.02 3.75
C ASP A 55 -13.87 0.65 2.38
N TYR A 56 -12.81 1.18 1.76
CA TYR A 56 -12.89 1.74 0.41
C TYR A 56 -13.24 0.70 -0.66
N GLU A 57 -12.78 -0.53 -0.51
CA GLU A 57 -13.12 -1.63 -1.41
C GLU A 57 -14.58 -2.07 -1.23
N GLU A 58 -15.06 -2.12 0.01
CA GLU A 58 -16.41 -2.56 0.36
C GLU A 58 -17.48 -1.44 0.25
N SER A 59 -17.10 -0.25 -0.22
CA SER A 59 -17.94 0.94 -0.25
C SER A 59 -18.46 1.39 1.12
N LYS A 60 -17.72 1.10 2.19
CA LYS A 60 -18.00 1.52 3.57
C LYS A 60 -17.21 2.79 3.87
N ASN A 61 -17.81 3.71 4.64
CA ASN A 61 -17.14 4.92 5.14
C ASN A 61 -16.39 5.74 4.05
N LEU A 62 -16.87 5.69 2.80
CA LEU A 62 -16.22 6.37 1.68
C LEU A 62 -16.35 7.89 1.83
N PRO A 63 -15.25 8.64 1.65
CA PRO A 63 -15.31 10.08 1.48
C PRO A 63 -16.28 10.47 0.35
N GLN A 64 -16.95 11.61 0.52
CA GLN A 64 -17.91 12.09 -0.46
C GLN A 64 -17.24 12.22 -1.83
N LYS A 65 -17.89 11.69 -2.89
CA LYS A 65 -17.41 11.64 -4.29
C LYS A 65 -16.35 10.58 -4.61
N LEU A 66 -15.97 9.72 -3.66
CA LEU A 66 -15.21 8.51 -4.01
C LEU A 66 -16.17 7.38 -4.40
N VAL A 67 -15.76 6.64 -5.43
CA VAL A 67 -16.34 5.33 -5.78
C VAL A 67 -15.52 4.24 -5.07
N ALA A 68 -16.07 3.02 -5.01
CA ALA A 68 -15.33 1.87 -4.49
C ALA A 68 -13.98 1.72 -5.20
N ILE A 69 -12.92 1.53 -4.43
CA ILE A 69 -11.58 1.31 -4.98
C ILE A 69 -10.90 0.15 -4.27
N SER A 70 -10.25 -0.70 -5.04
CA SER A 70 -9.36 -1.73 -4.50
C SER A 70 -7.92 -1.26 -4.62
N THR A 71 -7.14 -1.43 -3.56
CA THR A 71 -5.69 -1.19 -3.57
C THR A 71 -4.96 -2.53 -3.62
N TYR A 72 -3.90 -2.62 -4.42
CA TYR A 72 -3.03 -3.79 -4.51
C TYR A 72 -1.58 -3.36 -4.39
N TRP A 73 -0.78 -4.13 -3.67
CA TRP A 73 0.64 -3.85 -3.51
C TRP A 73 1.45 -4.72 -4.46
N LEU A 74 2.36 -4.09 -5.19
CA LEU A 74 3.35 -4.77 -6.00
C LEU A 74 4.48 -5.23 -5.09
N ILE A 75 4.69 -6.53 -5.03
CA ILE A 75 5.77 -7.13 -4.24
C ILE A 75 6.78 -7.88 -5.11
N LYS A 76 8.02 -7.91 -4.65
CA LYS A 76 9.14 -8.69 -5.17
C LYS A 76 9.59 -9.72 -4.14
N ASP A 77 9.83 -10.94 -4.60
CA ASP A 77 10.43 -12.04 -3.80
C ASP A 77 9.75 -12.23 -2.43
N GLN A 78 8.41 -12.16 -2.43
CA GLN A 78 7.47 -12.38 -1.32
C GLN A 78 7.42 -11.33 -0.21
N HIS A 79 8.44 -10.49 -0.01
CA HIS A 79 8.48 -9.60 1.18
C HIS A 79 8.82 -8.14 0.86
N HIS A 80 9.26 -7.85 -0.37
CA HIS A 80 9.71 -6.50 -0.71
C HIS A 80 8.64 -5.76 -1.50
N LEU A 81 7.97 -4.80 -0.85
CA LEU A 81 6.98 -3.94 -1.46
C LEU A 81 7.68 -2.86 -2.31
N LEU A 82 7.25 -2.76 -3.58
CA LEU A 82 7.79 -1.84 -4.58
C LEU A 82 6.83 -0.71 -4.95
N GLY A 83 5.54 -0.87 -4.69
CA GLY A 83 4.53 0.14 -4.99
C GLY A 83 3.11 -0.29 -4.61
N VAL A 84 2.18 0.63 -4.81
CA VAL A 84 0.75 0.50 -4.47
C VAL A 84 -0.16 0.95 -5.60
#